data_AF-A0A957UF82-F1
#
_entry.id   AF-A0A957UF82-F1
#
_cell.length_a   1.000
_cell.length_b   1.000
_cell.length_c   1.000
_cell.angle_alpha   90.00
_cell.angle_beta   90.00
_cell.angle_gamma   90.00
#
_symmetry.space_group_name_H-M   'P 1'
#
loop_
_entity.id
_entity.type
_entity.pdbx_description
1 polymer ?
#
loop_
_entity_poly.entity_id
_entity_poly.type
_entity_poly.pdbx_seq_one_letter_code
_entity_poly.pdbx_strand_id
1 'polypeptide(L)'
;MLTDYDVRQAVEFESHDAPVLSVYLNVDPHRRTVEKYKLALRNLLDKADHADPEDVRRMHNYIEMGYNRTGRGVVLFSCAAKDFWWAQSFAVPVEDFVFVSFRPYVRQLARLLDTYERCGVVHVDSEGARLFLFNMGVLESVDGYLGEEVKQHRSGGWANPRYQRHEAKQARENLQEAAEMAEEFYRESNTRRLILAGTEKNVAKFRDLLSNRLRSMVIGQFGADANAREADIRDKALDLAAKAEANEAQSMAELVVSTARQGGNAVLGLVDTLTAVQHGRAQHVVVLSDYAQHAYRFVDSGVVVTELS
;
A
#
# COMPACT_ATOMS: atom_id res chain seq x y z
N MET A 1 -10.90 9.23 4.70
CA MET A 1 -9.44 9.29 4.52
C MET A 1 -8.84 9.09 5.90
N LEU A 2 -7.90 8.16 6.05
CA LEU A 2 -7.27 7.90 7.35
C LEU A 2 -6.38 9.09 7.72
N THR A 3 -6.54 9.63 8.93
CA THR A 3 -5.77 10.78 9.40
C THR A 3 -4.61 10.36 10.30
N ASP A 4 -3.61 11.21 10.47
CA ASP A 4 -2.53 11.01 11.44
C ASP A 4 -3.04 10.90 12.89
N TYR A 5 -4.21 11.49 13.18
CA TYR A 5 -4.88 11.33 14.46
C TYR A 5 -5.43 9.91 14.63
N ASP A 6 -6.10 9.37 13.61
CA ASP A 6 -6.62 8.00 13.63
C ASP A 6 -5.51 6.97 13.83
N VAL A 7 -4.37 7.15 13.15
CA VAL A 7 -3.21 6.27 13.30
C VAL A 7 -2.62 6.38 14.71
N ARG A 8 -2.42 7.59 15.22
CA ARG A 8 -1.89 7.79 16.58
C ARG A 8 -2.79 7.17 17.64
N GLN A 9 -4.11 7.36 17.54
CA GLN A 9 -5.06 6.74 18.46
C GLN A 9 -4.93 5.21 18.50
N ALA A 10 -4.73 4.56 17.35
CA ALA A 10 -4.52 3.12 17.29
C ALA A 10 -3.15 2.67 17.84
N VAL A 11 -2.09 3.46 17.62
CA VAL A 11 -0.72 3.10 18.03
C VAL A 11 -0.47 3.36 19.50
N GLU A 12 -1.01 4.44 20.05
CA GLU A 12 -0.75 4.91 21.42
C GLU A 12 -1.66 4.26 22.46
N PHE A 13 -2.76 3.63 22.05
CA PHE A 13 -3.65 2.95 22.98
C PHE A 13 -2.97 1.74 23.64
N GLU A 14 -3.00 1.72 24.97
CA GLU A 14 -2.51 0.63 25.80
C GLU A 14 -3.45 0.41 26.98
N SER A 15 -3.71 -0.85 27.29
CA SER A 15 -4.47 -1.30 28.44
C SER A 15 -3.60 -2.27 29.26
N HIS A 16 -3.69 -2.24 30.58
CA HIS A 16 -2.83 -3.07 31.45
C HIS A 16 -3.57 -4.25 32.10
N ASP A 17 -4.89 -4.18 32.11
CA ASP A 17 -5.81 -5.02 32.89
C ASP A 17 -6.95 -5.59 32.03
N ALA A 18 -7.10 -5.13 30.79
CA ALA A 18 -8.07 -5.67 29.84
C ALA A 18 -7.43 -5.84 28.45
N PRO A 19 -7.59 -6.98 27.78
CA PRO A 19 -7.02 -7.18 26.45
C PRO A 19 -7.77 -6.36 25.39
N VAL A 20 -7.05 -6.03 24.33
CA VAL A 20 -7.53 -5.42 23.09
C VAL A 20 -7.68 -6.53 22.06
N LEU A 21 -8.87 -6.65 21.50
CA LEU A 21 -9.13 -7.48 20.34
C LEU A 21 -8.78 -6.69 19.08
N SER A 22 -7.92 -7.25 18.24
CA SER A 22 -7.57 -6.71 16.93
C SER A 22 -8.03 -7.65 15.82
N VAL A 23 -8.78 -7.14 14.85
CA VAL A 23 -9.26 -7.90 13.71
C VAL A 23 -8.99 -7.13 12.42
N TYR A 24 -8.39 -7.83 11.46
CA TYR A 24 -8.27 -7.42 10.07
C TYR A 24 -9.11 -8.37 9.24
N LEU A 25 -10.03 -7.82 8.45
CA LEU A 25 -11.00 -8.60 7.69
C LEU A 25 -10.98 -8.19 6.23
N ASN A 26 -10.70 -9.15 5.35
CA ASN A 26 -10.87 -8.96 3.92
C ASN A 26 -12.36 -8.98 3.56
N VAL A 27 -12.84 -7.86 3.03
CA VAL A 27 -14.22 -7.65 2.60
C VAL A 27 -14.30 -7.33 1.10
N ASP A 28 -13.23 -7.61 0.35
CA ASP A 28 -13.13 -7.28 -1.07
C ASP A 28 -14.26 -7.95 -1.87
N PRO A 29 -15.17 -7.17 -2.48
CA PRO A 29 -16.31 -7.72 -3.22
C PRO A 29 -15.89 -8.54 -4.45
N HIS A 30 -14.66 -8.36 -4.95
CA HIS A 30 -14.11 -9.20 -6.03
C HIS A 30 -13.73 -10.60 -5.55
N ARG A 31 -13.47 -10.78 -4.25
CA ARG A 31 -13.03 -12.05 -3.65
C ARG A 31 -14.11 -12.72 -2.82
N ARG A 32 -14.97 -11.94 -2.15
CA ARG A 32 -15.91 -12.43 -1.15
C ARG A 32 -17.28 -11.79 -1.28
N THR A 33 -18.30 -12.62 -1.17
CA THR A 33 -19.67 -12.17 -0.91
C THR A 33 -19.82 -11.76 0.56
N VAL A 34 -20.93 -11.08 0.87
CA VAL A 34 -21.29 -10.70 2.24
C VAL A 34 -21.25 -11.89 3.20
N GLU A 35 -21.90 -12.98 2.83
CA GLU A 35 -21.92 -14.20 3.66
C GLU A 35 -20.53 -14.81 3.87
N LYS A 36 -19.64 -14.71 2.87
CA LYS A 36 -18.28 -15.27 2.97
C LYS A 36 -17.41 -14.47 3.94
N TYR A 37 -17.43 -13.13 3.89
CA TYR A 37 -16.62 -12.36 4.86
C TYR A 37 -17.22 -12.44 6.27
N LYS A 38 -18.54 -12.57 6.42
CA LYS A 38 -19.17 -12.80 7.74
C LYS A 38 -18.77 -14.15 8.33
N LEU A 39 -18.70 -15.20 7.51
CA LEU A 39 -18.16 -16.49 7.92
C LEU A 39 -16.67 -16.39 8.29
N ALA A 40 -15.87 -15.67 7.50
CA ALA A 40 -14.46 -15.45 7.81
C ALA A 40 -14.27 -14.72 9.15
N LEU A 41 -15.07 -13.68 9.43
CA LEU A 41 -15.07 -13.00 10.72
C LEU A 41 -15.38 -13.96 11.87
N ARG A 42 -16.43 -14.78 11.75
CA ARG A 42 -16.77 -15.77 12.79
C ARG A 42 -15.59 -16.71 13.06
N ASN A 43 -15.00 -17.27 12.01
CA ASN A 43 -13.84 -18.15 12.13
C ASN A 43 -12.59 -17.47 12.73
N LEU A 44 -12.43 -16.15 12.54
CA LEU A 44 -11.37 -15.37 13.19
C LEU A 44 -11.67 -15.17 14.68
N LEU A 45 -12.90 -14.75 15.01
CA LEU A 45 -13.31 -14.51 16.39
C LEU A 45 -13.28 -15.81 17.23
N ASP A 46 -13.60 -16.96 16.64
CA ASP A 46 -13.51 -18.27 17.31
C ASP A 46 -12.05 -18.65 17.67
N LYS A 47 -11.05 -18.04 17.03
CA LYS A 47 -9.62 -18.23 17.31
C LYS A 47 -9.04 -17.14 18.22
N ALA A 48 -9.86 -16.16 18.64
CA ALA A 48 -9.43 -15.05 19.47
C ALA A 48 -9.37 -15.48 20.94
N ASP A 49 -8.46 -16.41 21.26
CA ASP A 49 -8.27 -16.89 22.62
C ASP A 49 -8.01 -15.71 23.57
N HIS A 50 -8.65 -15.71 24.74
CA HIS A 50 -8.54 -14.66 25.76
C HIS A 50 -9.16 -13.30 25.38
N ALA A 51 -9.87 -13.19 24.25
CA ALA A 51 -10.65 -11.98 23.95
C ALA A 51 -11.82 -11.83 24.94
N ASP A 52 -12.13 -10.58 25.31
CA ASP A 52 -13.33 -10.29 26.09
C ASP A 52 -14.59 -10.62 25.25
N PRO A 53 -15.57 -11.38 25.78
CA PRO A 53 -16.81 -11.67 25.08
C PRO A 53 -17.58 -10.44 24.60
N GLU A 54 -17.47 -9.32 25.32
CA GLU A 54 -18.10 -8.05 24.94
C GLU A 54 -17.44 -7.45 23.69
N ASP A 55 -16.12 -7.53 23.58
CA ASP A 55 -15.38 -7.08 22.39
C ASP A 55 -15.72 -7.93 21.16
N VAL A 56 -15.81 -9.25 21.33
CA VAL A 56 -16.26 -10.18 20.27
C VAL A 56 -17.66 -9.81 19.79
N ARG A 57 -18.59 -9.59 20.72
CA ARG A 57 -19.98 -9.18 20.42
C ARG A 57 -20.02 -7.85 19.70
N ARG A 58 -19.22 -6.86 20.14
CA ARG A 58 -19.15 -5.53 19.55
C ARG A 58 -18.66 -5.58 18.11
N MET A 59 -17.60 -6.34 17.82
CA MET A 59 -17.08 -6.52 16.46
C MET A 59 -18.05 -7.25 15.54
N HIS A 60 -18.69 -8.31 16.03
CA HIS A 60 -19.72 -9.03 15.29
C HIS A 60 -20.88 -8.10 14.92
N ASN A 61 -21.41 -7.34 15.88
CA ASN A 61 -22.50 -6.41 15.66
C ASN A 61 -22.13 -5.28 14.69
N TYR A 62 -20.89 -4.78 14.75
CA TYR A 62 -20.43 -3.77 13.81
C TYR A 62 -20.46 -4.30 12.37
N ILE A 63 -19.90 -5.49 12.10
CA ILE A 63 -19.91 -6.03 10.73
C ILE A 63 -21.31 -6.41 10.24
N GLU A 64 -22.18 -6.87 11.14
CA GLU A 64 -23.57 -7.22 10.81
C GLU A 64 -24.44 -5.99 10.51
N MET A 65 -24.36 -4.95 11.35
CA MET A 65 -25.33 -3.86 11.39
C MET A 65 -24.73 -2.47 11.13
N GLY A 66 -23.49 -2.22 11.58
CA GLY A 66 -22.86 -0.90 11.55
C GLY A 66 -22.01 -0.61 10.31
N TYR A 67 -21.50 -1.66 9.66
CA TYR A 67 -20.63 -1.54 8.49
C TYR A 67 -21.45 -1.22 7.23
N ASN A 68 -21.11 -0.11 6.60
CA ASN A 68 -21.76 0.41 5.39
C ASN A 68 -21.43 -0.37 4.10
N ARG A 69 -20.64 -1.45 4.19
CA ARG A 69 -20.26 -2.32 3.06
C ARG A 69 -19.44 -1.60 1.97
N THR A 70 -18.66 -0.59 2.36
CA THR A 70 -17.74 0.09 1.45
C THR A 70 -16.27 -0.20 1.78
N GLY A 71 -15.47 -0.38 0.73
CA GLY A 71 -14.05 -0.73 0.83
C GLY A 71 -13.76 -2.19 0.49
N ARG A 72 -12.49 -2.55 0.57
CA ARG A 72 -11.95 -3.90 0.31
C ARG A 72 -11.33 -4.54 1.56
N GLY A 73 -11.09 -3.76 2.61
CA GLY A 73 -10.62 -4.25 3.90
C GLY A 73 -11.22 -3.45 5.06
N VAL A 74 -11.42 -4.12 6.19
CA VAL A 74 -11.86 -3.49 7.45
C VAL A 74 -10.86 -3.86 8.53
N VAL A 75 -10.45 -2.86 9.32
CA VAL A 75 -9.58 -3.04 10.49
C VAL A 75 -10.31 -2.54 11.73
N LEU A 76 -10.36 -3.39 12.75
CA LEU A 76 -11.09 -3.17 13.99
C LEU A 76 -10.16 -3.37 15.19
N PHE A 77 -10.17 -2.42 16.11
CA PHE A 77 -9.60 -2.57 17.44
C PHE A 77 -10.68 -2.25 18.48
N SER A 78 -10.83 -3.14 19.47
CA SER A 78 -11.85 -3.00 20.51
C SER A 78 -11.28 -3.37 21.87
N CYS A 79 -11.57 -2.53 22.87
CA CYS A 79 -11.40 -2.85 24.27
C CYS A 79 -12.56 -2.22 25.05
N ALA A 80 -13.65 -2.96 25.20
CA ALA A 80 -14.91 -2.49 25.77
C ALA A 80 -14.76 -2.05 27.22
N ALA A 81 -13.94 -2.76 28.01
CA ALA A 81 -13.64 -2.42 29.41
C ALA A 81 -12.97 -1.03 29.57
N LYS A 82 -12.41 -0.46 28.50
CA LYS A 82 -11.78 0.87 28.47
C LYS A 82 -12.48 1.85 27.54
N ASP A 83 -13.70 1.53 27.11
CA ASP A 83 -14.47 2.31 26.13
C ASP A 83 -13.72 2.60 24.82
N PHE A 84 -12.73 1.77 24.47
CA PHE A 84 -11.93 1.96 23.27
C PHE A 84 -12.56 1.26 22.08
N TRP A 85 -12.72 2.01 21.00
CA TRP A 85 -13.21 1.51 19.71
C TRP A 85 -12.57 2.26 18.57
N TRP A 86 -12.01 1.49 17.65
CA TRP A 86 -11.40 2.00 16.45
C TRP A 86 -11.80 1.10 15.29
N ALA A 87 -12.41 1.66 14.26
CA ALA A 87 -12.89 0.92 13.11
C ALA A 87 -12.70 1.74 11.84
N GLN A 88 -11.96 1.21 10.88
CA GLN A 88 -11.68 1.88 9.62
C GLN A 88 -11.81 0.93 8.43
N SER A 89 -12.38 1.46 7.34
CA SER A 89 -12.47 0.77 6.05
C SER A 89 -11.42 1.30 5.09
N PHE A 90 -10.83 0.41 4.31
CA PHE A 90 -9.76 0.71 3.37
C PHE A 90 -10.18 0.36 1.95
N ALA A 91 -9.73 1.15 0.96
CA ALA A 91 -9.98 0.86 -0.46
C ALA A 91 -9.04 -0.23 -1.01
N VAL A 92 -8.14 -0.77 -0.17
CA VAL A 92 -7.25 -1.89 -0.45
C VAL A 92 -7.62 -3.10 0.40
N PRO A 93 -7.42 -4.33 -0.11
CA PRO A 93 -7.69 -5.53 0.67
C PRO A 93 -6.68 -5.67 1.82
N VAL A 94 -7.12 -6.32 2.89
CA VAL A 94 -6.24 -6.76 3.99
C VAL A 94 -6.21 -8.29 4.03
N GLU A 95 -5.22 -8.86 4.71
CA GLU A 95 -5.23 -10.30 5.00
C GLU A 95 -6.05 -10.53 6.28
N ASP A 96 -6.83 -11.60 6.29
CA ASP A 96 -7.60 -11.98 7.48
C ASP A 96 -6.65 -12.28 8.64
N PHE A 97 -6.82 -11.56 9.74
CA PHE A 97 -5.97 -11.72 10.91
C PHE A 97 -6.71 -11.36 12.19
N VAL A 98 -6.39 -12.05 13.27
CA VAL A 98 -6.93 -11.80 14.59
C VAL A 98 -5.82 -11.88 15.62
N PHE A 99 -5.84 -10.99 16.60
CA PHE A 99 -4.85 -10.97 17.67
C PHE A 99 -5.43 -10.36 18.93
N VAL A 100 -5.05 -10.92 20.07
CA VAL A 100 -5.47 -10.48 21.40
C VAL A 100 -4.22 -10.08 22.17
N SER A 101 -4.16 -8.83 22.62
CA SER A 101 -3.02 -8.32 23.38
C SER A 101 -3.42 -7.05 24.13
N PHE A 102 -2.58 -6.58 25.04
CA PHE A 102 -2.76 -5.34 25.80
C PHE A 102 -2.60 -4.06 24.97
N ARG A 103 -2.22 -4.19 23.69
CA ARG A 103 -2.15 -3.11 22.70
C ARG A 103 -2.76 -3.55 21.37
N PRO A 104 -3.29 -2.62 20.55
CA PRO A 104 -3.72 -2.94 19.19
C PRO A 104 -2.58 -3.52 18.36
N TYR A 105 -2.87 -4.56 17.58
CA TYR A 105 -1.90 -5.14 16.66
C TYR A 105 -1.77 -4.25 15.42
N VAL A 106 -0.83 -3.31 15.43
CA VAL A 106 -0.67 -2.31 14.35
C VAL A 106 0.29 -2.71 13.23
N ARG A 107 0.95 -3.88 13.30
CA ARG A 107 1.95 -4.29 12.29
C ARG A 107 1.36 -4.34 10.88
N GLN A 108 0.17 -4.94 10.73
CA GLN A 108 -0.46 -5.05 9.42
C GLN A 108 -0.97 -3.69 8.92
N LEU A 109 -1.45 -2.82 9.82
CA LEU A 109 -1.79 -1.44 9.49
C LEU A 109 -0.56 -0.67 8.98
N ALA A 110 0.60 -0.78 9.65
CA ALA A 110 1.85 -0.17 9.19
C ALA A 110 2.24 -0.66 7.80
N ARG A 111 2.18 -1.99 7.56
CA ARG A 111 2.43 -2.56 6.23
C ARG A 111 1.51 -1.99 5.15
N LEU A 112 0.23 -1.79 5.45
CA LEU A 112 -0.71 -1.21 4.48
C LEU A 112 -0.34 0.24 4.13
N LEU A 113 0.05 1.02 5.14
CA LEU A 113 0.48 2.41 4.96
C LEU A 113 1.76 2.52 4.13
N ASP A 114 2.70 1.60 4.33
CA ASP A 114 3.95 1.54 3.55
C ASP A 114 3.69 1.03 2.12
N THR A 115 2.92 -0.05 1.98
CA THR A 115 2.65 -0.70 0.67
C THR A 115 1.85 0.22 -0.26
N TYR A 116 0.85 0.90 0.29
CA TYR A 116 -0.12 1.69 -0.47
C TYR A 116 -0.02 3.18 -0.13
N GLU A 117 1.18 3.66 0.14
CA GLU A 117 1.48 5.09 0.21
C GLU A 117 1.13 5.81 -1.10
N ARG A 118 1.27 7.15 -1.10
CA ARG A 118 1.04 7.95 -2.31
C ARG A 118 1.85 7.41 -3.48
N CYS A 119 1.11 6.94 -4.50
CA CYS A 119 1.66 6.43 -5.74
C CYS A 119 1.09 7.22 -6.91
N GLY A 120 1.97 7.83 -7.69
CA GLY A 120 1.57 8.48 -8.94
C GLY A 120 1.44 7.45 -10.06
N VAL A 121 0.48 7.66 -10.94
CA VAL A 121 0.34 6.87 -12.17
C VAL A 121 0.24 7.79 -13.36
N VAL A 122 1.16 7.66 -14.31
CA VAL A 122 1.10 8.36 -15.59
C VAL A 122 0.55 7.41 -16.64
N HIS A 123 -0.67 7.65 -17.08
CA HIS A 123 -1.25 6.92 -18.19
C HIS A 123 -1.03 7.68 -19.50
N VAL A 124 -0.16 7.15 -20.35
CA VAL A 124 0.38 7.81 -21.54
C VAL A 124 -0.22 7.20 -22.80
N ASP A 125 -0.66 8.07 -23.72
CA ASP A 125 -1.00 7.71 -25.09
C ASP A 125 -0.37 8.67 -26.13
N SER A 126 -0.59 8.45 -27.42
CA SER A 126 -0.09 9.31 -28.51
C SER A 126 -0.63 10.74 -28.47
N GLU A 127 -1.76 10.96 -27.81
CA GLU A 127 -2.40 12.27 -27.70
C GLU A 127 -1.93 13.06 -26.46
N GLY A 128 -1.33 12.41 -25.47
CA GLY A 128 -0.92 13.07 -24.23
C GLY A 128 -0.84 12.11 -23.04
N ALA A 129 -1.20 12.59 -21.85
CA ALA A 129 -1.18 11.78 -20.64
C ALA A 129 -2.28 12.17 -19.65
N ARG A 130 -2.77 11.17 -18.91
CA ARG A 130 -3.58 11.34 -17.70
C ARG A 130 -2.72 11.04 -16.48
N LEU A 131 -2.70 11.95 -15.52
CA LEU A 131 -1.90 11.88 -14.31
C LEU A 131 -2.83 11.58 -13.14
N PHE A 132 -2.53 10.51 -12.42
CA PHE A 132 -3.28 10.12 -11.23
C PHE A 132 -2.36 10.15 -10.02
N LEU A 133 -2.94 10.46 -8.87
CA LEU A 133 -2.34 10.24 -7.56
C LEU A 133 -3.28 9.37 -6.74
N PHE A 134 -2.85 8.17 -6.42
CA PHE A 134 -3.58 7.27 -5.53
C PHE A 134 -2.90 7.25 -4.16
N ASN A 135 -3.70 7.23 -3.10
CA ASN A 135 -3.26 7.00 -1.73
C ASN A 135 -4.19 5.99 -1.06
N MET A 136 -3.64 4.91 -0.51
CA MET A 136 -4.42 3.83 0.11
C MET A 136 -5.55 3.28 -0.78
N GLY A 137 -5.32 3.28 -2.10
CA GLY A 137 -6.30 2.86 -3.11
C GLY A 137 -7.43 3.85 -3.39
N VAL A 138 -7.37 5.07 -2.84
CA VAL A 138 -8.29 6.17 -3.13
C VAL A 138 -7.63 7.15 -4.10
N LEU A 139 -8.38 7.64 -5.09
CA LEU A 139 -7.91 8.72 -5.95
C LEU A 139 -7.90 10.03 -5.15
N GLU A 140 -6.72 10.62 -4.92
CA GLU A 140 -6.58 11.93 -4.26
C GLU A 140 -6.68 13.07 -5.27
N SER A 141 -6.01 12.93 -6.41
CA SER A 141 -6.01 13.92 -7.46
C SER A 141 -5.89 13.27 -8.84
N VAL A 142 -6.50 13.93 -9.81
CA VAL A 142 -6.36 13.62 -11.22
C VAL A 142 -6.10 14.92 -11.96
N ASP A 143 -5.16 14.88 -12.88
CA ASP A 143 -4.91 15.93 -13.85
C ASP A 143 -4.68 15.28 -15.23
N GLY A 144 -4.67 16.06 -16.29
CA GLY A 144 -4.46 15.49 -17.61
C GLY A 144 -4.21 16.52 -18.68
N TYR A 145 -3.34 16.13 -19.61
CA TYR A 145 -3.13 16.81 -20.87
C TYR A 145 -3.68 15.97 -22.01
N LEU A 146 -4.68 16.51 -22.70
CA LEU A 146 -5.08 16.07 -24.03
C LEU A 146 -4.49 17.07 -25.02
N GLY A 147 -3.40 16.70 -25.69
CA GLY A 147 -2.87 17.47 -26.81
C GLY A 147 -3.77 17.37 -28.05
N GLU A 148 -3.34 17.94 -29.17
CA GLU A 148 -4.10 17.82 -30.42
C GLU A 148 -4.25 16.35 -30.88
N GLU A 149 -5.46 15.99 -31.31
CA GLU A 149 -5.81 14.65 -31.79
C GLU A 149 -4.90 14.22 -32.95
N VAL A 150 -4.15 13.14 -32.76
CA VAL A 150 -3.30 12.57 -33.83
C VAL A 150 -4.21 11.73 -34.74
N LYS A 151 -4.81 12.37 -35.76
CA LYS A 151 -5.65 11.67 -36.75
C LYS A 151 -4.88 10.58 -37.49
N GLN A 152 -5.00 9.34 -37.03
CA GLN A 152 -4.49 8.18 -37.80
C GLN A 152 -5.37 7.97 -39.03
N HIS A 153 -4.90 8.40 -40.19
CA HIS A 153 -5.55 8.06 -41.46
C HIS A 153 -5.32 6.58 -41.81
N ARG A 154 -6.22 5.70 -41.37
CA ARG A 154 -6.38 4.35 -41.95
C ARG A 154 -7.14 4.43 -43.28
N SER A 155 -6.54 5.06 -44.28
CA SER A 155 -7.02 4.93 -45.67
C SER A 155 -5.92 4.30 -46.51
N GLY A 156 -6.18 3.10 -47.01
CA GLY A 156 -5.29 2.37 -47.89
C GLY A 156 -5.05 3.15 -49.17
N GLY A 157 -3.82 3.61 -49.36
CA GLY A 157 -3.37 4.30 -50.56
C GLY A 157 -2.02 4.94 -50.32
N TRP A 158 -0.96 4.32 -50.84
CA TRP A 158 0.45 4.78 -50.87
C TRP A 158 0.89 5.62 -49.65
N ALA A 159 1.45 4.95 -48.66
CA ALA A 159 2.06 5.52 -47.46
C ALA A 159 2.99 6.71 -47.81
N ASN A 160 2.51 7.92 -47.61
CA ASN A 160 3.24 9.15 -47.92
C ASN A 160 4.14 9.53 -46.72
N PRO A 161 5.49 9.41 -46.81
CA PRO A 161 6.40 9.54 -45.67
C PRO A 161 6.37 10.90 -44.97
N ARG A 162 5.82 11.95 -45.61
CA ARG A 162 5.69 13.29 -45.03
C ARG A 162 4.62 13.35 -43.93
N TYR A 163 3.49 12.66 -44.10
CA TYR A 163 2.41 12.65 -43.11
C TYR A 163 2.82 11.88 -41.85
N GLN A 164 3.45 10.72 -42.01
CA GLN A 164 3.98 9.94 -40.87
C GLN A 164 5.01 10.71 -40.04
N ARG A 165 5.83 11.57 -40.67
CA ARG A 165 6.80 12.42 -39.94
C ARG A 165 6.12 13.54 -39.17
N HIS A 166 5.05 14.13 -39.70
CA HIS A 166 4.31 15.18 -39.03
C HIS A 166 3.54 14.63 -37.83
N GLU A 167 2.84 13.50 -37.98
CA GLU A 167 2.17 12.78 -36.89
C GLU A 167 3.16 12.36 -35.79
N ALA A 168 4.34 11.85 -36.17
CA ALA A 168 5.38 11.47 -35.22
C ALA A 168 5.98 12.69 -34.48
N LYS A 169 6.04 13.85 -35.13
CA LYS A 169 6.49 15.11 -34.52
C LYS A 169 5.46 15.61 -33.50
N GLN A 170 4.18 15.69 -33.89
CA GLN A 170 3.10 16.12 -33.01
C GLN A 170 2.99 15.22 -31.78
N ALA A 171 3.02 13.91 -31.97
CA ALA A 171 2.99 12.96 -30.84
C ALA A 171 4.18 13.14 -29.90
N ARG A 172 5.36 13.56 -30.40
CA ARG A 172 6.51 13.85 -29.55
C ARG A 172 6.34 15.15 -28.77
N GLU A 173 5.81 16.19 -29.40
CA GLU A 173 5.51 17.47 -28.75
C GLU A 173 4.47 17.27 -27.63
N ASN A 174 3.38 16.55 -27.91
CA ASN A 174 2.36 16.19 -26.91
C ASN A 174 2.97 15.44 -25.71
N LEU A 175 3.87 14.48 -25.95
CA LEU A 175 4.53 13.73 -24.87
C LEU A 175 5.51 14.59 -24.07
N GLN A 176 6.11 15.60 -24.69
CA GLN A 176 7.03 16.50 -24.02
C GLN A 176 6.28 17.45 -23.09
N GLU A 177 5.17 18.03 -23.56
CA GLU A 177 4.27 18.84 -22.72
C GLU A 177 3.67 18.02 -21.58
N ALA A 178 3.27 16.77 -21.84
CA ALA A 178 2.81 15.85 -20.80
C ALA A 178 3.89 15.54 -19.75
N ALA A 179 5.18 15.47 -20.14
CA ALA A 179 6.27 15.23 -19.21
C ALA A 179 6.54 16.47 -18.31
N GLU A 180 6.41 17.67 -18.87
CA GLU A 180 6.50 18.93 -18.11
C GLU A 180 5.35 19.05 -17.10
N MET A 181 4.11 18.74 -17.51
CA MET A 181 2.96 18.71 -16.60
C MET A 181 3.13 17.66 -15.50
N ALA A 182 3.62 16.46 -15.83
CA ALA A 182 3.91 15.43 -14.84
C ALA A 182 4.95 15.91 -13.81
N GLU A 183 5.95 16.67 -14.25
CA GLU A 183 6.96 17.22 -13.36
C GLU A 183 6.37 18.19 -12.33
N GLU A 184 5.45 19.06 -12.76
CA GLU A 184 4.76 20.00 -11.88
C GLU A 184 3.81 19.28 -10.92
N PHE A 185 2.92 18.45 -11.45
CA PHE A 185 1.93 17.69 -10.67
C PHE A 185 2.57 16.79 -9.59
N TYR A 186 3.68 16.11 -9.93
CA TYR A 186 4.39 15.24 -8.99
C TYR A 186 5.43 15.94 -8.13
N ARG A 187 5.62 17.26 -8.27
CA ARG A 187 6.43 18.05 -7.34
C ARG A 187 5.64 18.41 -6.09
N GLU A 188 4.35 18.66 -6.23
CA GLU A 188 3.49 19.14 -5.14
C GLU A 188 2.78 18.03 -4.36
N SER A 189 2.72 16.81 -4.91
CA SER A 189 1.93 15.70 -4.37
C SER A 189 2.64 14.84 -3.31
N ASN A 190 3.88 15.14 -2.93
CA ASN A 190 4.67 14.35 -1.96
C ASN A 190 4.76 12.83 -2.26
N THR A 191 4.57 12.43 -3.52
CA THR A 191 4.75 11.03 -3.92
C THR A 191 6.23 10.70 -4.11
N ARG A 192 6.60 9.45 -3.83
CA ARG A 192 7.96 8.90 -4.06
C ARG A 192 7.98 7.75 -5.05
N ARG A 193 6.79 7.29 -5.46
CA ARG A 193 6.60 6.12 -6.33
C ARG A 193 5.75 6.51 -7.54
N LEU A 194 6.22 6.15 -8.72
CA LEU A 194 5.53 6.36 -9.99
C LEU A 194 5.37 5.06 -10.77
N ILE A 195 4.24 4.93 -11.43
CA ILE A 195 3.96 3.83 -12.35
C ILE A 195 3.60 4.41 -13.71
N LEU A 196 4.19 3.85 -14.77
CA LEU A 196 3.85 4.24 -16.14
C LEU A 196 2.85 3.25 -16.74
N ALA A 197 1.75 3.74 -17.27
CA ALA A 197 0.73 2.96 -17.93
C ALA A 197 0.61 3.39 -19.39
N GLY A 198 0.42 2.45 -20.31
CA GLY A 198 0.20 2.74 -21.73
C GLY A 198 0.77 1.65 -22.63
N THR A 199 0.83 1.91 -23.93
CA THR A 199 1.53 1.01 -24.85
C THR A 199 3.03 1.03 -24.59
N GLU A 200 3.71 -0.10 -24.79
CA GLU A 200 5.17 -0.22 -24.58
C GLU A 200 5.95 0.87 -25.32
N LYS A 201 5.53 1.19 -26.54
CA LYS A 201 6.12 2.24 -27.38
C LYS A 201 5.94 3.64 -26.77
N ASN A 202 4.74 3.97 -26.29
CA ASN A 202 4.46 5.29 -25.72
C ASN A 202 5.16 5.48 -24.38
N VAL A 203 5.11 4.45 -23.52
CA VAL A 203 5.81 4.45 -22.22
C VAL A 203 7.31 4.61 -22.40
N ALA A 204 7.92 3.90 -23.36
CA ALA A 204 9.35 4.03 -23.62
C ALA A 204 9.74 5.46 -24.04
N LYS A 205 9.01 6.05 -24.99
CA LYS A 205 9.25 7.44 -25.43
C LYS A 205 9.06 8.45 -24.31
N PHE A 206 7.99 8.29 -23.52
CA PHE A 206 7.68 9.20 -22.43
C PHE A 206 8.74 9.13 -21.33
N ARG A 207 9.19 7.91 -20.98
CA ARG A 207 10.26 7.71 -20.00
C ARG A 207 11.56 8.42 -20.39
N ASP A 208 11.89 8.50 -21.67
CA ASP A 208 13.08 9.22 -22.15
C ASP A 208 12.96 10.74 -21.96
N LEU A 209 11.73 11.27 -21.92
CA LEU A 209 11.43 12.69 -21.71
C LEU A 209 11.31 13.06 -20.22
N LEU A 210 11.10 12.08 -19.33
CA LEU A 210 11.06 12.32 -17.89
C LEU A 210 12.38 12.90 -17.38
N SER A 211 12.27 13.83 -16.42
CA SER A 211 13.40 14.29 -15.62
C SER A 211 14.04 13.12 -14.86
N ASN A 212 15.30 13.30 -14.45
CA ASN A 212 15.99 12.30 -13.61
C ASN A 212 15.24 12.00 -12.32
N ARG A 213 14.58 13.01 -11.74
CA ARG A 213 13.79 12.87 -10.50
C ARG A 213 12.63 11.91 -10.73
N LEU A 214 11.72 12.20 -11.66
CA LEU A 214 10.58 11.32 -11.92
C LEU A 214 11.04 9.93 -12.38
N ARG A 215 12.09 9.85 -13.21
CA ARG A 215 12.64 8.58 -13.68
C ARG A 215 13.13 7.71 -12.53
N SER A 216 13.77 8.29 -11.50
CA SER A 216 14.20 7.57 -10.30
C SER A 216 13.06 7.10 -9.40
N MET A 217 11.87 7.71 -9.52
CA MET A 217 10.67 7.32 -8.77
C MET A 217 9.88 6.20 -9.47
N VAL A 218 10.21 5.84 -10.72
CA VAL A 218 9.47 4.81 -11.45
C VAL A 218 9.75 3.42 -10.85
N ILE A 219 8.73 2.85 -10.21
CA ILE A 219 8.77 1.50 -9.62
C ILE A 219 8.28 0.42 -10.57
N GLY A 220 7.67 0.80 -11.70
CA GLY A 220 7.28 -0.15 -12.74
C GLY A 220 6.39 0.44 -13.82
N GLN A 221 5.92 -0.44 -14.70
CA GLN A 221 5.02 -0.10 -15.80
C GLN A 221 4.05 -1.23 -16.12
N PHE A 222 2.92 -0.90 -16.75
CA PHE A 222 1.98 -1.89 -17.26
C PHE A 222 1.27 -1.45 -18.55
N GLY A 223 0.79 -2.43 -19.32
CA GLY A 223 0.00 -2.19 -20.53
C GLY A 223 -1.40 -1.66 -20.23
N ALA A 224 -1.77 -0.55 -20.87
CA ALA A 224 -3.09 0.05 -20.80
C ALA A 224 -3.51 0.64 -22.16
N ASP A 225 -4.80 0.54 -22.47
CA ASP A 225 -5.41 1.15 -23.65
C ASP A 225 -5.71 2.63 -23.39
N ALA A 226 -5.70 3.46 -24.44
CA ALA A 226 -5.97 4.91 -24.35
C ALA A 226 -7.27 5.24 -23.58
N ASN A 227 -8.31 4.43 -23.77
CA ASN A 227 -9.63 4.56 -23.15
C ASN A 227 -9.78 3.77 -21.84
N ALA A 228 -8.68 3.25 -21.26
CA ALA A 228 -8.71 2.51 -20.01
C ALA A 228 -9.40 3.33 -18.91
N ARG A 229 -10.29 2.66 -18.16
CA ARG A 229 -11.03 3.29 -17.07
C ARG A 229 -10.10 3.51 -15.88
N GLU A 230 -10.39 4.55 -15.10
CA GLU A 230 -9.66 4.85 -13.87
C GLU A 230 -9.60 3.65 -12.92
N ALA A 231 -10.71 2.92 -12.75
CA ALA A 231 -10.77 1.74 -11.89
C ALA A 231 -9.77 0.65 -12.34
N ASP A 232 -9.63 0.42 -13.64
CA ASP A 232 -8.70 -0.58 -14.18
C ASP A 232 -7.24 -0.15 -14.00
N ILE A 233 -6.96 1.15 -14.18
CA ILE A 233 -5.63 1.75 -13.94
C ILE A 233 -5.27 1.63 -12.46
N ARG A 234 -6.19 2.01 -11.57
CA ARG A 234 -6.03 1.93 -10.12
C ARG A 234 -5.72 0.51 -9.67
N ASP A 235 -6.50 -0.47 -10.10
CA ASP A 235 -6.35 -1.85 -9.63
C ASP A 235 -5.01 -2.45 -10.10
N LYS A 236 -4.59 -2.20 -11.35
CA LYS A 236 -3.26 -2.59 -11.84
C LYS A 236 -2.13 -1.88 -11.11
N ALA A 237 -2.30 -0.60 -10.78
CA ALA A 237 -1.31 0.18 -10.04
C ALA A 237 -1.14 -0.34 -8.61
N LEU A 238 -2.24 -0.66 -7.91
CA LEU A 238 -2.21 -1.25 -6.58
C LEU A 238 -1.53 -2.62 -6.57
N ASP A 239 -1.82 -3.47 -7.56
CA ASP A 239 -1.14 -4.77 -7.70
C ASP A 239 0.37 -4.61 -7.93
N LEU A 240 0.78 -3.61 -8.72
CA LEU A 240 2.20 -3.36 -8.97
C LEU A 240 2.89 -2.77 -7.74
N ALA A 241 2.26 -1.82 -7.03
CA ALA A 241 2.77 -1.28 -5.78
C ALA A 241 3.00 -2.38 -4.74
N ALA A 242 2.04 -3.30 -4.58
CA ALA A 242 2.18 -4.45 -3.67
C ALA A 242 3.35 -5.37 -4.07
N LYS A 243 3.58 -5.59 -5.37
CA LYS A 243 4.72 -6.38 -5.86
C LYS A 243 6.05 -5.67 -5.64
N ALA A 244 6.09 -4.35 -5.87
CA ALA A 244 7.29 -3.54 -5.64
C ALA A 244 7.69 -3.58 -4.16
N GLU A 245 6.74 -3.37 -3.25
CA GLU A 245 6.96 -3.48 -1.81
C GLU A 245 7.48 -4.86 -1.40
N ALA A 246 6.89 -5.94 -1.92
CA ALA A 246 7.36 -7.30 -1.63
C ALA A 246 8.80 -7.54 -2.11
N ASN A 247 9.17 -7.01 -3.29
CA ASN A 247 10.52 -7.11 -3.82
C ASN A 247 11.53 -6.27 -3.02
N GLU A 248 11.14 -5.08 -2.57
CA GLU A 248 11.95 -4.22 -1.70
C GLU A 248 12.20 -4.88 -0.34
N ALA A 249 11.15 -5.45 0.28
CA ALA A 249 11.27 -6.19 1.53
C ALA A 249 12.20 -7.40 1.40
N GLN A 250 12.09 -8.16 0.31
CA GLN A 250 12.98 -9.30 0.03
C GLN A 250 14.43 -8.85 -0.18
N SER A 251 14.65 -7.78 -0.96
CA SER A 251 15.98 -7.22 -1.21
C SER A 251 16.63 -6.71 0.09
N MET A 252 15.84 -6.08 0.96
CA MET A 252 16.29 -5.66 2.28
C MET A 252 16.68 -6.86 3.16
N ALA A 253 15.89 -7.94 3.14
CA ALA A 253 16.21 -9.17 3.86
C ALA A 253 17.56 -9.75 3.41
N GLU A 254 17.78 -9.86 2.10
CA GLU A 254 19.02 -10.36 1.51
C GLU A 254 20.22 -9.46 1.85
N LEU A 255 20.04 -8.15 1.84
CA LEU A 255 21.05 -7.17 2.24
C LEU A 255 21.44 -7.34 3.72
N VAL A 256 20.47 -7.45 4.63
CA VAL A 256 20.72 -7.66 6.06
C VAL A 256 21.47 -8.97 6.31
N VAL A 257 21.02 -10.07 5.69
CA VAL A 257 21.65 -11.39 5.84
C VAL A 257 23.07 -11.40 5.29
N SER A 258 23.30 -10.83 4.12
CA SER A 258 24.65 -10.77 3.51
C SER A 258 25.59 -9.89 4.33
N THR A 259 25.14 -8.72 4.79
CA THR A 259 25.92 -7.82 5.63
C THR A 259 26.35 -8.50 6.92
N ALA A 260 25.44 -9.22 7.59
CA ALA A 260 25.75 -9.92 8.83
C ALA A 260 26.77 -11.05 8.61
N ARG A 261 26.62 -11.83 7.52
CA ARG A 261 27.57 -12.91 7.16
C ARG A 261 28.96 -12.40 6.82
N GLN A 262 29.07 -11.17 6.34
CA GLN A 262 30.35 -10.52 6.02
C GLN A 262 30.99 -9.83 7.24
N GLY A 263 30.37 -9.91 8.43
CA GLY A 263 30.84 -9.22 9.63
C GLY A 263 30.64 -7.70 9.58
N GLY A 264 29.73 -7.23 8.73
CA GLY A 264 29.34 -5.83 8.63
C GLY A 264 28.40 -5.39 9.77
N ASN A 265 27.83 -4.19 9.63
CA ASN A 265 26.94 -3.60 10.63
C ASN A 265 25.51 -4.19 10.56
N ALA A 266 25.37 -5.50 10.76
CA ALA A 266 24.09 -6.20 10.86
C ALA A 266 24.21 -7.39 11.82
N VAL A 267 23.12 -7.69 12.52
CA VAL A 267 23.02 -8.82 13.47
C VAL A 267 21.92 -9.78 13.02
N LEU A 268 22.04 -11.06 13.40
CA LEU A 268 21.04 -12.08 13.14
C LEU A 268 20.66 -12.77 14.45
N GLY A 269 19.43 -13.26 14.52
CA GLY A 269 18.89 -13.93 15.71
C GLY A 269 18.19 -12.97 16.67
N LEU A 270 17.23 -13.52 17.41
CA LEU A 270 16.27 -12.72 18.19
C LEU A 270 16.94 -11.89 19.29
N VAL A 271 17.86 -12.48 20.06
CA VAL A 271 18.51 -11.83 21.21
C VAL A 271 19.31 -10.60 20.78
N ASP A 272 20.18 -10.77 19.77
CA ASP A 272 21.00 -9.67 19.26
C ASP A 272 20.16 -8.59 18.58
N THR A 273 19.10 -9.00 17.86
CA THR A 273 18.16 -8.07 17.23
C THR A 273 17.41 -7.25 18.26
N LEU A 274 16.84 -7.88 19.30
CA LEU A 274 16.16 -7.18 20.40
C LEU A 274 17.12 -6.22 21.12
N THR A 275 18.36 -6.66 21.36
CA THR A 275 19.39 -5.81 21.97
C THR A 275 19.70 -4.60 21.09
N ALA A 276 19.86 -4.79 19.78
CA ALA A 276 20.10 -3.68 18.85
C ALA A 276 18.92 -2.69 18.80
N VAL A 277 17.68 -3.19 18.76
CA VAL A 277 16.46 -2.36 18.74
C VAL A 277 16.30 -1.57 20.03
N GLN A 278 16.43 -2.22 21.19
CA GLN A 278 16.24 -1.56 22.49
C GLN A 278 17.29 -0.48 22.78
N HIS A 279 18.49 -0.61 22.22
CA HIS A 279 19.53 0.41 22.31
C HIS A 279 19.48 1.45 21.19
N GLY A 280 18.44 1.45 20.34
CA GLY A 280 18.29 2.42 19.24
C GLY A 280 19.36 2.29 18.15
N ARG A 281 19.99 1.11 18.01
CA ARG A 281 21.06 0.85 17.04
C ARG A 281 20.58 0.18 15.75
N ALA A 282 19.30 -0.17 15.67
CA ALA A 282 18.71 -0.80 14.51
C ALA A 282 18.08 0.25 13.57
N GLN A 283 18.60 0.34 12.34
CA GLN A 283 17.99 1.17 11.29
C GLN A 283 16.88 0.40 10.55
N HIS A 284 17.10 -0.89 10.29
CA HIS A 284 16.13 -1.79 9.67
C HIS A 284 16.01 -3.07 10.49
N VAL A 285 14.79 -3.55 10.65
CA VAL A 285 14.48 -4.83 11.28
C VAL A 285 13.70 -5.66 10.27
N VAL A 286 14.24 -6.83 9.93
CA VAL A 286 13.59 -7.77 9.02
C VAL A 286 13.19 -9.00 9.82
N VAL A 287 11.92 -9.38 9.69
CA VAL A 287 11.32 -10.51 10.40
C VAL A 287 10.39 -11.23 9.42
N LEU A 288 10.31 -12.56 9.51
CA LEU A 288 9.35 -13.32 8.73
C LEU A 288 7.93 -12.92 9.14
N SER A 289 7.02 -12.78 8.17
CA SER A 289 5.65 -12.29 8.41
C SER A 289 4.88 -13.08 9.47
N ASP A 290 5.17 -14.38 9.58
CA ASP A 290 4.55 -15.34 10.48
C ASP A 290 5.38 -15.65 11.73
N TYR A 291 6.56 -15.03 11.89
CA TYR A 291 7.39 -15.26 13.06
C TYR A 291 6.75 -14.67 14.31
N ALA A 292 6.46 -15.55 15.26
CA ALA A 292 5.97 -15.23 16.58
C ALA A 292 6.81 -15.95 17.64
N GLN A 293 7.15 -15.22 18.69
CA GLN A 293 7.87 -15.74 19.86
C GLN A 293 7.26 -15.11 21.11
N HIS A 294 6.99 -15.91 22.12
CA HIS A 294 6.60 -15.37 23.43
C HIS A 294 7.74 -14.54 24.02
N ALA A 295 7.39 -13.38 24.56
CA ALA A 295 8.32 -12.48 25.22
C ALA A 295 7.63 -11.81 26.41
N TYR A 296 8.43 -11.33 27.34
CA TYR A 296 8.01 -10.61 28.52
C TYR A 296 8.42 -9.16 28.36
N ARG A 297 7.53 -8.24 28.72
CA ARG A 297 7.82 -6.81 28.75
C ARG A 297 7.71 -6.31 30.17
N PHE A 298 8.76 -5.67 30.66
CA PHE A 298 8.72 -4.95 31.93
C PHE A 298 7.84 -3.71 31.76
N VAL A 299 6.81 -3.58 32.60
CA VAL A 299 5.83 -2.48 32.51
C VAL A 299 6.51 -1.12 32.67
N ASP A 300 7.39 -0.99 33.66
CA ASP A 300 7.99 0.30 34.00
C ASP A 300 9.07 0.75 33.01
N SER A 301 9.89 -0.16 32.51
CA SER A 301 11.02 0.17 31.62
C SER A 301 10.71 -0.01 30.14
N GLY A 302 9.64 -0.75 29.80
CA GLY A 302 9.31 -1.13 28.44
C GLY A 302 10.26 -2.16 27.82
N VAL A 303 11.26 -2.63 28.58
CA VAL A 303 12.26 -3.60 28.13
C VAL A 303 11.58 -4.95 27.86
N VAL A 304 11.91 -5.54 26.71
CA VAL A 304 11.44 -6.84 26.23
C VAL A 304 12.55 -7.87 26.38
N VAL A 305 12.23 -8.99 27.01
CA VAL A 305 13.10 -10.16 27.20
C VAL A 305 12.40 -11.43 26.75
N THR A 306 13.15 -12.43 26.30
CA THR A 306 12.59 -13.71 25.84
C THR A 306 12.38 -14.72 26.97
N GLU A 307 13.05 -14.51 28.11
CA GLU A 307 13.00 -15.38 29.28
C GLU A 307 12.98 -14.50 30.54
N LEU A 308 12.21 -14.93 31.56
CA LEU A 308 12.26 -14.36 32.91
C LEU A 308 13.32 -15.14 33.69
N SER A 309 14.50 -14.56 33.84
CA SER A 309 15.55 -15.04 34.76
C SER A 309 15.30 -14.57 36.18
#